data_AF-A3Z007-F1
#
_entry.id   AF-A3Z007-F1
#
_cell.length_a   1.000
_cell.length_b   1.000
_cell.length_c   1.000
_cell.angle_alpha   90.00
_cell.angle_beta   90.00
_cell.angle_gamma   90.00
#
_symmetry.space_group_name_H-M   'P 1'
#
loop_
_entity.id
_entity.type
_entity.pdbx_description
1 polymer ?
#
loop_
_entity_poly.entity_id
_entity_poly.type
_entity_poly.pdbx_seq_one_letter_code
_entity_poly.pdbx_strand_id
1 'polypeptide(L)'
;MATPAQWSLRSWSEWQDGHAPMLELLPPLNDRNLPWIDTIHPIVVHFVIAMALIAFVFDLIGRLAGKPSLYEVSFWNLLFATVAIFIAIIFGQVEAGLANPYGASRDILNLHSTLGWVLAGVLSVLTAWRYVIRSRDPLQLPLAFLGAGSLLSALVVVQVVLGNQLIWVYGLHTVKVVEAMRAGLV
;
A
#
# COMPACT_ATOMS: atom_id res chain seq x y z
N MET A 1 31.63 42.07 45.33
CA MET A 1 30.74 42.77 44.38
C MET A 1 30.59 41.88 43.16
N ALA A 2 29.46 41.20 43.02
CA ALA A 2 29.13 40.35 41.87
C ALA A 2 28.07 41.08 41.02
N THR A 3 28.30 41.19 39.72
CA THR A 3 27.37 41.77 38.74
C THR A 3 26.12 40.89 38.58
N PRO A 4 24.91 41.47 38.47
CA PRO A 4 23.70 40.68 38.24
C PRO A 4 23.61 40.29 36.76
N ALA A 5 23.29 39.02 36.51
CA ALA A 5 23.04 38.49 35.17
C ALA A 5 21.80 39.15 34.54
N GLN A 6 21.98 39.78 33.37
CA GLN A 6 20.90 40.29 32.55
C GLN A 6 20.22 39.13 31.82
N TRP A 7 19.00 38.79 32.23
CA TRP A 7 18.13 37.89 31.47
C TRP A 7 17.45 38.69 30.36
N SER A 8 17.84 38.46 29.10
CA SER A 8 17.15 39.03 27.95
C SER A 8 15.78 38.36 27.79
N LEU A 9 14.70 39.13 27.92
CA LEU A 9 13.36 38.70 27.55
C LEU A 9 13.31 38.52 26.03
N ARG A 10 13.43 37.28 25.54
CA ARG A 10 13.09 36.94 24.15
C ARG A 10 11.68 37.42 23.87
N SER A 11 11.51 38.22 22.82
CA SER A 11 10.20 38.70 22.40
C SER A 11 9.36 37.54 21.86
N TRP A 12 8.06 37.58 22.14
CA TRP A 12 7.06 36.59 21.72
C TRP A 12 6.99 36.36 20.19
N SER A 13 7.64 37.21 19.39
CA SER A 13 7.79 37.07 17.94
C SER A 13 8.68 35.89 17.54
N GLU A 14 9.71 35.54 18.32
CA GLU A 14 10.62 34.42 17.99
C GLU A 14 9.96 33.04 18.11
N TRP A 15 8.82 32.94 18.80
CA TRP A 15 8.02 31.71 18.89
C TRP A 15 6.96 31.60 17.77
N GLN A 16 6.72 32.69 17.02
CA GLN A 16 5.80 32.69 15.88
C GLN A 16 6.50 32.28 14.57
N ASP A 17 7.83 32.23 14.54
CA ASP A 17 8.64 31.70 13.44
C ASP A 17 8.74 30.16 13.44
N GLY A 18 7.81 29.50 14.15
CA GLY A 18 7.60 28.06 14.09
C GLY A 18 7.02 27.67 12.74
N HIS A 19 7.87 27.64 11.71
CA HIS A 19 7.62 26.85 10.51
C HIS A 19 7.10 25.48 10.96
N ALA A 20 5.89 25.12 10.51
CA ALA A 20 5.21 23.92 10.96
C ALA A 20 6.17 22.69 10.90
N PRO A 21 6.54 22.09 12.05
CA PRO A 21 7.63 21.11 12.12
C PRO A 21 7.28 19.75 11.48
N MET A 22 6.11 19.61 10.87
CA MET A 22 5.63 18.34 10.31
C MET A 22 6.37 17.91 9.03
N LEU A 23 6.97 18.84 8.28
CA LEU A 23 7.70 18.53 7.05
C LEU A 23 9.20 18.27 7.28
N GLU A 24 9.72 18.51 8.48
CA GLU A 24 11.15 18.33 8.81
C GLU A 24 11.53 16.87 9.11
N LEU A 25 10.54 15.96 9.15
CA LEU A 25 10.76 14.54 9.46
C LEU A 25 11.11 13.69 8.23
N LEU A 26 10.84 14.18 7.02
CA LEU A 26 11.12 13.46 5.78
C LEU A 26 12.44 13.91 5.17
N PRO A 27 13.30 12.98 4.70
CA PRO A 27 14.44 13.33 3.88
C PRO A 27 14.06 14.24 2.69
N PRO A 28 14.99 15.08 2.20
CA PRO A 28 14.75 15.89 1.01
C PRO A 28 14.22 15.05 -0.16
N LEU A 29 13.22 15.57 -0.87
CA LEU A 29 12.64 14.88 -2.01
C LEU A 29 13.62 14.84 -3.19
N ASN A 30 13.75 13.68 -3.82
CA ASN A 30 14.58 13.48 -5.00
C ASN A 30 13.93 14.02 -6.29
N ASP A 31 14.53 13.67 -7.43
CA ASP A 31 14.05 13.96 -8.79
C ASP A 31 12.72 13.25 -9.16
N ARG A 32 12.31 12.25 -8.37
CA ARG A 32 11.02 11.53 -8.47
C ARG A 32 9.97 12.01 -7.46
N ASN A 33 10.25 13.09 -6.75
CA ASN A 33 9.41 13.63 -5.67
C ASN A 33 9.22 12.65 -4.49
N LEU A 34 10.23 11.85 -4.16
CA LEU A 34 10.20 10.85 -3.10
C LEU A 34 11.33 11.08 -2.09
N PRO A 35 11.13 10.74 -0.80
CA PRO A 35 12.17 10.86 0.22
C PRO A 35 13.13 9.66 0.26
N TRP A 36 12.94 8.67 -0.61
CA TRP A 36 13.76 7.46 -0.76
C TRP A 36 14.11 7.23 -2.23
N ILE A 37 14.97 6.24 -2.51
CA ILE A 37 15.59 6.07 -3.83
C ILE A 37 14.58 5.83 -4.98
N ASP A 38 13.52 5.06 -4.73
CA ASP A 38 12.52 4.68 -5.75
C ASP A 38 11.18 4.31 -5.10
N THR A 39 10.08 4.27 -5.86
CA THR A 39 8.73 3.93 -5.35
C THR A 39 8.75 2.59 -4.61
N ILE A 40 8.52 2.61 -3.30
CA ILE A 40 8.52 1.43 -2.42
C ILE A 40 7.17 0.72 -2.50
N HIS A 41 6.07 1.48 -2.65
CA HIS A 41 4.73 0.91 -2.76
C HIS A 41 4.62 -0.23 -3.79
N PRO A 42 5.03 -0.05 -5.07
CA PRO A 42 4.96 -1.13 -6.04
C PRO A 42 5.87 -2.30 -5.63
N ILE A 43 7.06 -2.07 -5.06
CA ILE A 43 7.93 -3.18 -4.61
C ILE A 43 7.19 -4.06 -3.60
N VAL A 44 6.57 -3.45 -2.57
CA VAL A 44 5.83 -4.19 -1.53
C VAL A 44 4.57 -4.84 -2.10
N VAL A 45 3.81 -4.16 -2.97
CA VAL A 45 2.55 -4.69 -3.50
C VAL A 45 2.76 -5.90 -4.41
N HIS A 46 3.89 -6.02 -5.12
CA HIS A 46 4.20 -7.23 -5.90
C HIS A 46 4.22 -8.49 -5.01
N PHE A 47 4.75 -8.39 -3.79
CA PHE A 47 4.71 -9.51 -2.83
C PHE A 47 3.27 -9.83 -2.40
N VAL A 48 2.46 -8.80 -2.14
CA VAL A 48 1.04 -8.96 -1.78
C VAL A 48 0.29 -9.69 -2.90
N ILE A 49 0.46 -9.24 -4.16
CA ILE A 49 -0.16 -9.82 -5.35
C ILE A 49 0.26 -11.28 -5.49
N ALA A 50 1.57 -11.56 -5.45
CA ALA A 50 2.09 -12.91 -5.59
C ALA A 50 1.53 -13.84 -4.51
N MET A 51 1.59 -13.45 -3.24
CA MET A 51 1.10 -14.26 -2.14
C MET A 51 -0.42 -14.49 -2.21
N ALA A 52 -1.23 -13.46 -2.49
CA ALA A 52 -2.67 -13.62 -2.59
C ALA A 52 -3.08 -14.55 -3.75
N LEU A 53 -2.46 -14.41 -4.92
CA LEU A 53 -2.75 -15.26 -6.07
C LEU A 53 -2.23 -16.69 -5.88
N ILE A 54 -1.04 -16.86 -5.30
CA ILE A 54 -0.50 -18.18 -4.95
C ILE A 54 -1.40 -18.87 -3.94
N ALA A 55 -1.91 -18.17 -2.92
CA ALA A 55 -2.85 -18.74 -1.96
C ALA A 55 -4.08 -19.33 -2.66
N PHE A 56 -4.70 -18.56 -3.56
CA PHE A 56 -5.85 -19.03 -4.33
C PHE A 56 -5.51 -20.23 -5.23
N VAL A 57 -4.38 -20.19 -5.95
CA VAL A 57 -3.94 -21.30 -6.81
C VAL A 57 -3.72 -22.58 -6.00
N PHE A 58 -3.08 -22.48 -4.83
CA PHE A 58 -2.82 -23.64 -3.97
C PHE A 58 -4.11 -24.20 -3.38
N ASP A 59 -5.09 -23.36 -3.05
CA ASP A 59 -6.42 -23.82 -2.64
C ASP A 59 -7.17 -24.54 -3.76
N LEU A 60 -7.11 -23.99 -4.97
CA LEU A 60 -7.74 -24.59 -6.13
C LEU A 60 -7.11 -25.95 -6.45
N ILE A 61 -5.78 -26.03 -6.52
CA ILE A 61 -5.06 -27.28 -6.76
C ILE A 61 -5.28 -28.25 -5.60
N GLY A 62 -5.23 -27.80 -4.35
CA GLY A 62 -5.49 -28.61 -3.16
C GLY A 62 -6.87 -29.27 -3.21
N ARG A 63 -7.88 -28.53 -3.68
CA ARG A 63 -9.24 -29.04 -3.83
C ARG A 63 -9.41 -29.99 -5.01
N LEU A 64 -8.84 -29.67 -6.17
CA LEU A 64 -8.98 -30.44 -7.40
C LEU A 64 -8.13 -31.71 -7.39
N ALA A 65 -6.91 -31.65 -6.87
CA ALA A 65 -5.98 -32.77 -6.78
C ALA A 65 -6.16 -33.60 -5.51
N GLY A 66 -7.07 -33.21 -4.60
CA GLY A 66 -7.28 -33.88 -3.32
C GLY A 66 -6.03 -33.89 -2.44
N LYS A 67 -5.28 -32.77 -2.41
CA LYS A 67 -4.03 -32.61 -1.66
C LYS A 67 -4.18 -31.56 -0.55
N PRO A 68 -4.68 -31.94 0.64
CA PRO A 68 -4.91 -30.99 1.73
C PRO A 68 -3.65 -30.30 2.25
N SER A 69 -2.46 -30.87 2.03
CA SER A 69 -1.19 -30.22 2.39
C SER A 69 -0.99 -28.86 1.71
N LEU A 70 -1.62 -28.61 0.56
CA LEU A 70 -1.57 -27.32 -0.14
C LEU A 70 -2.39 -26.23 0.57
N TYR A 71 -3.38 -26.61 1.38
CA TYR A 71 -4.19 -25.65 2.17
C TYR A 71 -3.37 -24.95 3.24
N GLU A 72 -2.33 -25.61 3.75
CA GLU A 72 -1.39 -25.03 4.71
C GLU A 72 -0.54 -23.93 4.06
N VAL A 73 -0.01 -24.22 2.87
CA VAL A 73 0.77 -23.26 2.08
C VAL A 73 -0.09 -22.06 1.69
N SER A 74 -1.33 -22.30 1.26
CA SER A 74 -2.28 -21.23 0.97
C SER A 74 -2.53 -20.35 2.20
N PHE A 75 -2.78 -20.95 3.36
CA PHE A 75 -3.06 -20.19 4.58
C PHE A 75 -1.91 -19.23 4.95
N TRP A 76 -0.66 -19.70 4.92
CA TRP A 76 0.48 -18.84 5.23
C TRP A 76 0.65 -17.72 4.21
N ASN A 77 0.47 -18.01 2.93
CA ASN A 77 0.48 -16.98 1.89
C ASN A 77 -0.62 -15.93 2.13
N LEU A 78 -1.84 -16.35 2.44
CA LEU A 78 -2.96 -15.45 2.70
C LEU A 78 -2.71 -14.58 3.94
N LEU A 79 -2.14 -15.17 5.01
CA LEU A 79 -1.77 -14.45 6.22
C LEU A 79 -0.68 -13.39 5.95
N PHE A 80 0.40 -13.77 5.27
CA PHE A 80 1.47 -12.82 4.94
C PHE A 80 1.02 -11.75 3.94
N ALA A 81 0.16 -12.09 2.96
CA ALA A 81 -0.47 -11.11 2.09
C ALA A 81 -1.28 -10.09 2.89
N THR A 82 -2.02 -10.55 3.91
CA THR A 82 -2.80 -9.67 4.79
C THR A 82 -1.94 -8.71 5.58
N VAL A 83 -0.77 -9.14 6.07
CA VAL A 83 0.13 -8.22 6.77
C VAL A 83 0.77 -7.25 5.77
N ALA A 84 1.26 -7.77 4.65
CA ALA A 84 1.97 -6.99 3.65
C ALA A 84 1.08 -5.94 2.96
N ILE A 85 -0.23 -6.16 2.81
CA ILE A 85 -1.13 -5.16 2.19
C ILE A 85 -1.22 -3.87 3.03
N PHE A 86 -1.18 -3.96 4.36
CA PHE A 86 -1.16 -2.76 5.21
C PHE A 86 0.15 -1.99 5.05
N ILE A 87 1.28 -2.69 4.96
CA ILE A 87 2.59 -2.06 4.70
C ILE A 87 2.57 -1.38 3.33
N ALA A 88 2.06 -2.07 2.30
CA ALA A 88 1.93 -1.49 0.96
C ALA A 88 1.01 -0.26 0.95
N ILE A 89 -0.09 -0.27 1.71
CA ILE A 89 -0.99 0.88 1.83
C ILE A 89 -0.30 2.06 2.50
N ILE A 90 0.48 1.85 3.57
CA ILE A 90 1.21 2.94 4.24
C ILE A 90 2.12 3.67 3.26
N PHE A 91 2.99 2.93 2.55
CA PHE A 91 3.84 3.53 1.53
C PHE A 91 3.02 4.14 0.40
N GLY A 92 1.97 3.46 -0.06
CA GLY A 92 1.09 3.94 -1.12
C GLY A 92 0.40 5.26 -0.80
N GLN A 93 -0.03 5.48 0.45
CA GLN A 93 -0.64 6.75 0.87
C GLN A 93 0.38 7.88 0.92
N VAL A 94 1.61 7.62 1.41
CA VAL A 94 2.68 8.62 1.41
C VAL A 94 3.05 9.00 -0.03
N GLU A 95 3.25 8.02 -0.91
CA GLU A 95 3.58 8.24 -2.32
C GLU A 95 2.45 8.97 -3.03
N ALA A 96 1.18 8.58 -2.82
CA ALA A 96 0.02 9.27 -3.38
C ALA A 96 -0.04 10.76 -2.96
N GLY A 97 0.28 11.06 -1.70
CA GLY A 97 0.34 12.44 -1.19
C GLY A 97 1.46 13.27 -1.82
N LEU A 98 2.53 12.63 -2.30
CA LEU A 98 3.65 13.26 -2.98
C LEU A 98 3.52 13.23 -4.52
N ALA A 99 2.55 12.51 -5.08
CA ALA A 99 2.46 12.28 -6.52
C ALA A 99 1.91 13.47 -7.32
N ASN A 100 1.23 14.44 -6.68
CA ASN A 100 0.54 15.57 -7.32
C ASN A 100 -0.27 15.17 -8.58
N PRO A 101 -1.27 14.27 -8.45
CA PRO A 101 -1.98 13.74 -9.61
C PRO A 101 -2.74 14.82 -10.39
N TYR A 102 -2.67 14.73 -11.71
CA TYR A 102 -3.21 15.68 -12.69
C TYR A 102 -4.18 15.00 -13.67
N GLY A 103 -5.14 15.76 -14.20
CA GLY A 103 -6.15 15.24 -15.13
C GLY A 103 -6.82 13.95 -14.64
N ALA A 104 -6.97 12.97 -15.55
CA ALA A 104 -7.60 11.68 -15.25
C ALA A 104 -6.81 10.80 -14.25
N SER A 105 -5.50 11.06 -14.02
CA SER A 105 -4.72 10.28 -13.06
C SER A 105 -5.22 10.44 -11.62
N ARG A 106 -5.88 11.56 -11.30
CA ARG A 106 -6.46 11.82 -9.97
C ARG A 106 -7.60 10.86 -9.65
N ASP A 107 -8.52 10.67 -10.59
CA ASP A 107 -9.65 9.76 -10.40
C ASP A 107 -9.21 8.30 -10.35
N ILE A 108 -8.22 7.93 -11.19
CA ILE A 108 -7.63 6.60 -11.17
C ILE A 108 -6.90 6.35 -9.86
N LEU A 109 -6.14 7.32 -9.33
CA LEU A 109 -5.43 7.21 -8.05
C LEU A 109 -6.42 7.07 -6.89
N ASN A 110 -7.51 7.84 -6.90
CA ASN A 110 -8.57 7.74 -5.91
C ASN A 110 -9.22 6.35 -5.96
N LEU A 111 -9.61 5.87 -7.14
CA LEU A 111 -10.20 4.55 -7.31
C LEU A 111 -9.25 3.43 -6.87
N HIS A 112 -7.97 3.52 -7.29
CA HIS A 112 -6.92 2.58 -6.91
C HIS A 112 -6.78 2.52 -5.39
N SER A 113 -6.69 3.68 -4.73
CA SER A 113 -6.54 3.82 -3.28
C SER A 113 -7.76 3.31 -2.51
N THR A 114 -8.97 3.69 -2.92
CA THR A 114 -10.21 3.23 -2.29
C THR A 114 -10.36 1.72 -2.39
N LEU A 115 -10.15 1.16 -3.58
CA LEU A 115 -10.19 -0.28 -3.77
C LEU A 115 -9.07 -1.00 -3.01
N GLY A 116 -7.89 -0.38 -2.85
CA GLY A 116 -6.81 -0.91 -2.01
C GLY A 116 -7.23 -1.08 -0.54
N TRP A 117 -7.87 -0.06 0.04
CA TRP A 117 -8.41 -0.15 1.40
C TRP A 117 -9.53 -1.19 1.54
N VAL A 118 -10.45 -1.25 0.57
CA VAL A 118 -11.50 -2.28 0.54
C VAL A 118 -10.87 -3.67 0.48
N LEU A 119 -9.85 -3.87 -0.35
CA LEU A 119 -9.15 -5.14 -0.46
C LEU A 119 -8.40 -5.52 0.82
N ALA A 120 -7.80 -4.58 1.55
CA ALA A 120 -7.21 -4.87 2.85
C ALA A 120 -8.26 -5.39 3.86
N GLY A 121 -9.45 -4.78 3.86
CA GLY A 121 -10.58 -5.25 4.66
C GLY A 121 -11.05 -6.65 4.26
N VAL A 122 -11.30 -6.87 2.96
CA VAL A 122 -11.72 -8.17 2.42
C VAL A 122 -10.68 -9.26 2.69
N LEU A 123 -9.40 -8.97 2.46
CA LEU A 123 -8.30 -9.89 2.70
C LEU A 123 -8.21 -10.27 4.18
N SER A 124 -8.35 -9.30 5.09
CA SER A 124 -8.39 -9.54 6.54
C SER A 124 -9.55 -10.44 6.95
N VAL A 125 -10.75 -10.20 6.41
CA VAL A 125 -11.94 -11.03 6.67
C VAL A 125 -11.74 -12.45 6.11
N LEU A 126 -11.21 -12.58 4.90
CA LEU A 126 -10.92 -13.89 4.30
C LEU A 126 -9.87 -14.67 5.08
N THR A 127 -8.82 -14.01 5.58
CA THR A 127 -7.80 -14.63 6.43
C THR A 127 -8.39 -15.10 7.75
N ALA A 128 -9.22 -14.29 8.41
CA ALA A 128 -9.92 -14.69 9.62
C ALA A 128 -10.88 -15.86 9.37
N TRP A 129 -11.66 -15.80 8.29
CA TRP A 129 -12.55 -16.90 7.90
C TRP A 129 -11.75 -18.17 7.62
N ARG A 130 -10.61 -18.06 6.93
CA ARG A 130 -9.73 -19.19 6.65
C ARG A 130 -9.15 -19.79 7.92
N TYR A 131 -8.75 -18.97 8.87
CA TYR A 131 -8.28 -19.43 10.17
C TYR A 131 -9.35 -20.27 10.88
N VAL A 132 -10.61 -19.81 10.87
CA VAL A 132 -11.75 -20.56 11.46
C VAL A 132 -11.98 -21.89 10.75
N ILE A 133 -11.96 -21.93 9.41
CA ILE A 133 -12.08 -23.17 8.63
C ILE A 133 -10.97 -24.15 9.04
N ARG A 134 -9.72 -23.68 9.01
CA ARG A 134 -8.53 -24.47 9.38
C ARG A 134 -8.61 -25.02 10.80
N SER A 135 -9.13 -24.23 11.75
CA SER A 135 -9.22 -24.61 13.16
C SER A 135 -10.28 -25.68 13.43
N ARG A 136 -11.30 -25.77 12.56
CA ARG A 136 -12.35 -26.79 12.66
C ARG A 136 -11.95 -28.08 11.97
N ASP A 137 -11.54 -28.00 10.70
CA ASP A 137 -11.05 -29.13 9.93
C ASP A 137 -10.02 -28.64 8.89
N PRO A 138 -8.71 -28.88 9.12
CA PRO A 138 -7.67 -28.43 8.21
C PRO A 138 -7.65 -29.20 6.88
N LEU A 139 -8.39 -30.32 6.76
CA LEU A 139 -8.42 -31.15 5.56
C LEU A 139 -9.50 -30.75 4.56
N GLN A 140 -10.41 -29.85 4.94
CA GLN A 140 -11.53 -29.44 4.09
C GLN A 140 -11.53 -27.95 3.79
N LEU A 141 -11.92 -27.65 2.55
CA LEU A 141 -12.11 -26.28 2.09
C LEU A 141 -13.50 -26.12 1.45
N PRO A 142 -14.39 -25.30 2.01
CA PRO A 142 -15.70 -25.04 1.43
C PRO A 142 -15.62 -24.39 0.05
N LEU A 143 -16.50 -24.77 -0.87
CA LEU A 143 -16.60 -24.16 -2.21
C LEU A 143 -16.88 -22.65 -2.13
N ALA A 144 -17.63 -22.19 -1.12
CA ALA A 144 -17.88 -20.77 -0.89
C ALA A 144 -16.59 -19.98 -0.64
N PHE A 145 -15.62 -20.56 0.07
CA PHE A 145 -14.32 -19.93 0.30
C PHE A 145 -13.52 -19.83 -1.01
N LEU A 146 -13.53 -20.88 -1.83
CA LEU A 146 -12.91 -20.86 -3.16
C LEU A 146 -13.54 -19.80 -4.06
N GLY A 147 -14.88 -19.69 -4.07
CA GLY A 147 -15.58 -18.65 -4.82
C GLY A 147 -15.18 -17.24 -4.39
N ALA A 148 -15.06 -17.00 -3.08
CA ALA A 148 -14.59 -15.72 -2.55
C ALA A 148 -13.11 -15.46 -2.92
N GLY A 149 -12.26 -16.49 -2.89
CA GLY A 149 -10.86 -16.40 -3.34
C GLY A 149 -10.72 -16.08 -4.84
N SER A 150 -11.61 -16.63 -5.68
CA SER A 150 -11.67 -16.28 -7.11
C SER A 150 -12.01 -14.80 -7.31
N LEU A 151 -13.03 -14.31 -6.59
CA LEU A 151 -13.44 -12.91 -6.66
C LEU A 151 -12.32 -11.98 -6.18
N LEU A 152 -11.67 -12.31 -5.05
CA LEU A 152 -10.50 -11.59 -4.56
C LEU A 152 -9.41 -11.52 -5.64
N SER A 153 -9.07 -12.66 -6.26
CA SER A 153 -8.04 -12.72 -7.30
C SER A 153 -8.37 -11.85 -8.50
N ALA A 154 -9.64 -11.79 -8.93
CA ALA A 154 -10.08 -10.90 -10.00
C ALA A 154 -9.92 -9.41 -9.61
N LEU A 155 -10.27 -9.05 -8.38
CA LEU A 155 -10.08 -7.68 -7.88
C LEU A 155 -8.61 -7.28 -7.75
N VAL A 156 -7.72 -8.23 -7.40
CA VAL A 156 -6.26 -8.03 -7.44
C VAL A 156 -5.80 -7.71 -8.85
N VAL A 157 -6.31 -8.40 -9.88
CA VAL A 157 -5.98 -8.09 -11.28
C VAL A 157 -6.45 -6.68 -11.67
N VAL A 158 -7.65 -6.26 -11.23
CA VAL A 158 -8.12 -4.88 -11.42
C VAL A 158 -7.16 -3.88 -10.77
N GLN A 159 -6.70 -4.15 -9.55
CA GLN A 159 -5.70 -3.31 -8.87
C GLN A 159 -4.40 -3.18 -9.65
N VAL A 160 -3.89 -4.28 -10.22
CA VAL A 160 -2.70 -4.27 -11.07
C VAL A 160 -2.90 -3.36 -12.29
N VAL A 161 -4.07 -3.43 -12.93
CA VAL A 161 -4.37 -2.57 -14.08
C VAL A 161 -4.38 -1.09 -13.69
N LEU A 162 -5.07 -0.74 -12.60
CA LEU A 162 -5.15 0.65 -12.13
C LEU A 162 -3.78 1.19 -11.72
N GLY A 163 -3.00 0.40 -10.95
CA GLY A 163 -1.64 0.77 -10.54
C GLY A 163 -0.71 0.96 -11.75
N ASN A 164 -0.79 0.07 -12.74
CA ASN A 164 -0.01 0.19 -13.96
C ASN A 164 -0.37 1.44 -14.76
N GLN A 165 -1.64 1.86 -14.80
CA GLN A 165 -2.00 3.11 -15.47
C GLN A 165 -1.32 4.33 -14.83
N LEU A 166 -1.29 4.39 -13.49
CA LEU A 166 -0.65 5.50 -12.76
C LEU A 166 0.83 5.66 -13.13
N ILE A 167 1.54 4.55 -13.30
CA ILE A 167 2.98 4.56 -13.60
C ILE A 167 3.24 4.66 -15.11
N TRP A 168 2.61 3.81 -15.92
CA TRP A 168 2.97 3.66 -17.34
C TRP A 168 2.21 4.58 -18.29
N VAL A 169 1.02 5.04 -17.89
CA VAL A 169 0.21 5.97 -18.71
C VAL A 169 0.40 7.40 -18.21
N TYR A 170 0.33 7.62 -16.90
CA TYR A 170 0.41 8.95 -16.30
C TYR A 170 1.77 9.28 -15.70
N GLY A 171 2.72 8.35 -15.67
CA GLY A 171 4.11 8.65 -15.30
C GLY A 171 4.29 9.22 -13.90
N LEU A 172 3.40 8.92 -12.94
CA LEU A 172 3.57 9.38 -11.57
C LEU A 172 4.93 8.91 -11.03
N HIS A 173 5.64 9.80 -10.33
CA HIS A 173 7.02 9.61 -9.85
C HIS A 173 8.10 9.38 -10.93
N THR A 174 7.80 9.61 -12.22
CA THR A 174 8.85 9.67 -13.24
C THR A 174 9.48 11.05 -13.30
N VAL A 175 10.80 11.10 -13.54
CA VAL A 175 11.57 12.37 -13.56
C VAL A 175 10.93 13.42 -14.47
N LYS A 176 10.57 13.04 -15.70
CA LYS A 176 9.99 13.96 -16.70
C LYS A 176 8.67 14.58 -16.23
N VAL A 177 7.83 13.78 -15.59
CA VAL A 177 6.52 14.25 -15.10
C VAL A 177 6.70 15.15 -13.88
N VAL A 178 7.62 14.81 -12.97
CA VAL A 178 7.93 15.64 -11.80
C VAL A 178 8.55 16.99 -12.22
N GLU A 179 9.45 17.00 -13.21
CA GLU A 179 10.00 18.23 -13.79
C GLU A 179 8.90 19.10 -14.41
N ALA A 180 7.98 18.49 -15.17
CA ALA A 180 6.85 19.20 -15.77
C ALA A 180 5.92 19.81 -14.72
N MET A 181 5.61 19.07 -13.63
CA MET A 181 4.82 19.56 -12.50
C MET A 181 5.53 20.74 -11.81
N ARG A 182 6.83 20.63 -11.54
CA ARG A 182 7.63 21.71 -10.91
C ARG A 182 7.68 22.96 -11.79
N ALA A 183 7.64 22.79 -13.11
CA ALA A 183 7.57 23.89 -14.08
C ALA A 183 6.13 24.42 -14.28
N GLY A 184 5.11 23.84 -13.65
CA GLY A 184 3.70 24.24 -13.78
C GLY A 184 3.09 23.93 -15.15
N LEU A 185 3.62 22.93 -15.87
CA LEU A 185 3.16 22.54 -17.19
C LEU A 185 2.00 21.52 -17.18
N VAL A 186 1.74 20.92 -16.02
CA VAL A 186 0.67 19.95 -15.74
C VAL A 186 0.08 20.16 -14.36
#